data_AF-A0A2E5VP46-F1
#
_entry.id   AF-A0A2E5VP46-F1
#
_cell.length_a   1.000
_cell.length_b   1.000
_cell.length_c   1.000
_cell.angle_alpha   90.00
_cell.angle_beta   90.00
_cell.angle_gamma   90.00
#
_symmetry.space_group_name_H-M   'P 1'
#
loop_
_entity.id
_entity.type
_entity.pdbx_description
1 polymer ?
#
loop_
_entity_poly.entity_id
_entity_poly.type
_entity_poly.pdbx_seq_one_letter_code
_entity_poly.pdbx_strand_id
1 'polypeptide(L)'
;MATKKNTKKTKTSDDSMSFEDALAKLEQAVERLEAGNIGLADAITEYEQGVSYLKHCHQLLERAERKIELLTGVDAEGNPQSRIFEHEASMGTETPVKSRRTKKSNARRKKSSQDENSGDGDVDGSPSLF
;
A
#
# COMPACT_ATOMS: atom_id res chain seq x y z
N MET A 1 43.97 -9.51 -27.87
CA MET A 1 42.57 -10.01 -27.94
C MET A 1 42.13 -10.40 -26.54
N ALA A 2 40.91 -10.00 -26.18
CA ALA A 2 40.41 -9.95 -24.81
C ALA A 2 39.85 -11.29 -24.31
N THR A 3 40.00 -11.57 -23.02
CA THR A 3 39.13 -12.51 -22.28
C THR A 3 38.43 -11.78 -21.14
N LYS A 4 37.32 -11.17 -21.55
CA LYS A 4 36.05 -10.89 -20.86
C LYS A 4 35.98 -11.12 -19.34
N LYS A 5 35.86 -10.00 -18.60
CA LYS A 5 35.42 -9.92 -17.20
C LYS A 5 34.00 -10.47 -17.04
N ASN A 6 33.79 -11.41 -16.12
CA ASN A 6 32.46 -11.91 -15.75
C ASN A 6 32.05 -11.34 -14.38
N THR A 7 31.46 -10.15 -14.37
CA THR A 7 30.83 -9.57 -13.17
C THR A 7 29.41 -10.12 -13.06
N LYS A 8 29.23 -11.18 -12.24
CA LYS A 8 27.91 -11.68 -11.85
C LYS A 8 27.28 -10.65 -10.90
N LYS A 9 26.39 -9.81 -11.42
CA LYS A 9 25.47 -8.96 -10.64
C LYS A 9 24.70 -9.86 -9.67
N THR A 10 25.01 -9.76 -8.37
CA THR A 10 24.19 -10.32 -7.30
C THR A 10 22.94 -9.47 -7.16
N LYS A 11 21.79 -10.01 -7.59
CA LYS A 11 20.47 -9.53 -7.16
C LYS A 11 20.43 -9.63 -5.64
N THR A 12 20.21 -8.50 -4.98
CA THR A 12 20.01 -8.38 -3.53
C THR A 12 18.89 -9.29 -3.06
N SER A 13 19.18 -10.13 -2.08
CA SER A 13 18.33 -11.21 -1.54
C SER A 13 17.28 -10.73 -0.52
N ASP A 14 16.87 -9.47 -0.59
CA ASP A 14 15.95 -8.87 0.40
C ASP A 14 14.52 -9.42 0.28
N ASP A 15 14.06 -9.70 -0.94
CA ASP A 15 12.67 -10.13 -1.19
C ASP A 15 12.39 -11.59 -0.79
N SER A 16 13.38 -12.29 -0.21
CA SER A 16 13.26 -13.70 0.22
C SER A 16 13.51 -13.91 1.71
N MET A 17 13.57 -12.86 2.53
CA MET A 17 13.64 -13.02 3.98
C MET A 17 12.28 -13.40 4.57
N SER A 18 12.27 -14.42 5.43
CA SER A 18 11.08 -14.79 6.20
C SER A 18 10.76 -13.74 7.27
N PHE A 19 9.56 -13.78 7.84
CA PHE A 19 9.15 -12.87 8.91
C PHE A 19 10.07 -13.01 10.13
N GLU A 20 10.31 -14.25 10.57
CA GLU A 20 11.15 -14.56 11.73
C GLU A 20 12.60 -14.06 11.51
N ASP A 21 13.14 -14.23 10.30
CA ASP A 21 14.49 -13.75 9.98
C ASP A 21 14.59 -12.22 10.01
N ALA A 22 13.57 -11.53 9.46
CA ALA A 22 13.52 -10.08 9.44
C ALA A 22 13.35 -9.49 10.84
N LEU A 23 12.53 -10.15 11.69
CA LEU A 23 12.34 -9.79 13.08
C LEU A 23 13.64 -9.97 13.88
N ALA A 24 14.32 -11.11 13.73
CA ALA A 24 15.59 -11.37 14.41
C ALA A 24 16.67 -10.34 14.02
N LYS A 25 16.71 -9.91 12.75
CA LYS A 25 17.63 -8.86 12.29
C LYS A 25 17.28 -7.49 12.86
N LEU A 26 15.98 -7.18 12.97
CA LEU A 26 15.51 -5.95 13.60
C LEU A 26 15.91 -5.91 15.08
N GLU A 27 15.69 -6.99 15.82
CA GLU A 27 16.08 -7.10 17.23
C GLU A 27 17.58 -6.90 17.43
N GLN A 28 18.40 -7.52 16.58
CA GLN A 28 19.86 -7.32 16.61
C GLN A 28 20.26 -5.87 16.30
N ALA A 29 19.59 -5.21 15.35
CA ALA A 29 19.87 -3.80 15.06
C ALA A 29 19.52 -2.91 16.25
N VAL A 30 18.39 -3.17 16.92
CA VAL A 30 17.98 -2.46 18.15
C VAL A 30 18.98 -2.70 19.28
N GLU A 31 19.39 -3.95 19.53
CA GLU A 31 20.37 -4.29 20.56
C GLU A 31 21.70 -3.54 20.34
N ARG A 32 22.17 -3.47 19.08
CA ARG A 32 23.39 -2.73 18.73
C ARG A 32 23.25 -1.22 18.95
N LEU A 33 22.09 -0.65 18.68
CA LEU A 33 21.79 0.76 18.93
C LEU A 33 21.71 1.07 20.43
N GLU A 34 21.05 0.21 21.20
CA GLU A 34 20.89 0.34 22.65
C GLU A 34 22.20 0.15 23.41
N ALA A 35 23.10 -0.70 22.91
CA ALA A 35 24.43 -0.91 23.50
C ALA A 35 25.29 0.37 23.48
N GLY A 36 25.01 1.32 22.59
CA GLY A 36 25.62 2.66 22.58
C GLY A 36 27.13 2.70 22.31
N ASN A 37 27.75 1.58 21.95
CA ASN A 37 29.20 1.46 21.71
C ASN A 37 29.59 1.60 20.22
N ILE A 38 28.70 2.17 19.41
CA ILE A 38 28.87 2.36 17.97
C ILE A 38 29.03 3.84 17.63
N GLY A 39 29.79 4.14 16.57
CA GLY A 39 29.98 5.51 16.09
C GLY A 39 28.68 6.09 15.50
N LEU A 40 28.57 7.42 15.43
CA LEU A 40 27.39 8.10 14.89
C LEU A 40 27.02 7.64 13.47
N ALA A 41 28.02 7.50 12.59
CA ALA A 41 27.78 7.06 11.21
C ALA A 41 27.22 5.62 11.16
N ASP A 42 27.75 4.74 12.02
CA ASP A 42 27.30 3.35 12.12
C ASP A 42 25.90 3.27 12.75
N ALA A 43 25.61 4.11 13.74
CA ALA A 43 24.29 4.22 14.35
C ALA A 43 23.21 4.66 13.36
N ILE A 44 23.52 5.63 12.50
CA ILE A 44 22.60 6.04 11.42
C ILE A 44 22.36 4.89 10.45
N THR A 45 23.44 4.19 10.06
CA THR A 45 23.35 3.05 9.16
C THR A 45 22.49 1.93 9.75
N GLU A 46 22.67 1.61 11.03
CA GLU A 46 21.86 0.58 11.69
C GLU A 46 20.41 0.99 11.88
N TYR A 47 20.15 2.27 12.14
CA TYR A 47 18.79 2.77 12.17
C TYR A 47 18.10 2.62 10.81
N GLU A 48 18.78 2.97 9.71
CA GLU A 48 18.23 2.81 8.36
C GLU A 48 17.92 1.34 8.04
N GLN A 49 18.83 0.42 8.40
CA GLN A 49 18.61 -1.02 8.26
C GLN A 49 17.44 -1.51 9.10
N GLY A 50 17.36 -1.09 10.37
CA GLY A 50 16.25 -1.39 11.27
C GLY A 50 14.91 -0.95 10.69
N VAL A 51 14.82 0.28 10.16
CA VAL A 51 13.60 0.77 9.49
C VAL A 51 13.26 -0.07 8.25
N SER A 52 14.26 -0.55 7.51
CA SER A 52 14.04 -1.45 6.37
C SER A 52 13.45 -2.79 6.81
N TYR A 53 14.01 -3.43 7.85
CA TYR A 53 13.48 -4.68 8.40
C TYR A 53 12.06 -4.51 8.94
N LEU A 54 11.80 -3.42 9.66
CA LEU A 54 10.46 -3.10 10.16
C LEU A 54 9.44 -2.99 9.02
N LYS A 55 9.77 -2.26 7.95
CA LYS A 55 8.91 -2.16 6.76
C LYS A 55 8.64 -3.51 6.12
N HIS A 56 9.66 -4.37 6.03
CA HIS A 56 9.50 -5.72 5.48
C HIS A 56 8.56 -6.57 6.34
N CYS A 57 8.70 -6.54 7.67
CA CYS A 57 7.79 -7.22 8.59
C CYS A 57 6.34 -6.79 8.37
N HIS A 58 6.07 -5.48 8.28
CA HIS A 58 4.73 -4.97 8.01
C HIS A 58 4.17 -5.47 6.68
N GLN A 59 4.97 -5.47 5.61
CA GLN A 59 4.52 -5.96 4.30
C GLN A 59 4.18 -7.46 4.33
N LEU A 60 4.94 -8.26 5.09
CA LEU A 60 4.64 -9.69 5.25
C LEU A 60 3.33 -9.91 6.01
N LEU A 61 3.10 -9.14 7.08
CA LEU A 61 1.85 -9.19 7.86
C LEU A 61 0.66 -8.77 7.00
N GLU A 62 0.76 -7.68 6.25
CA GLU A 62 -0.32 -7.20 5.36
C GLU A 62 -0.66 -8.22 4.25
N ARG A 63 0.35 -8.92 3.73
CA ARG A 63 0.12 -10.03 2.76
C ARG A 63 -0.57 -11.22 3.42
N ALA A 64 -0.19 -11.56 4.65
CA ALA A 64 -0.80 -12.65 5.40
C ALA A 64 -2.27 -12.33 5.74
N GLU A 65 -2.54 -11.11 6.21
CA GLU A 65 -3.86 -10.58 6.50
C GLU A 65 -4.77 -10.66 5.28
N ARG A 66 -4.38 -10.07 4.15
CA ARG A 66 -5.16 -10.16 2.89
C ARG A 66 -5.43 -11.60 2.46
N LYS A 67 -4.48 -12.50 2.68
CA LYS A 67 -4.69 -13.92 2.36
C LYS A 67 -5.74 -14.55 3.27
N ILE A 68 -5.75 -14.20 4.55
CA ILE A 68 -6.76 -14.65 5.50
C ILE A 68 -8.13 -14.11 5.09
N GLU A 69 -8.25 -12.81 4.82
CA GLU A 69 -9.51 -12.17 4.41
C GLU A 69 -10.13 -12.85 3.18
N LEU A 70 -9.31 -13.14 2.16
CA LEU A 70 -9.76 -13.82 0.96
C LEU A 70 -10.31 -15.23 1.23
N LEU A 71 -9.73 -15.94 2.21
CA LEU A 71 -10.10 -17.30 2.59
C LEU A 71 -11.32 -17.35 3.51
N THR A 72 -11.42 -16.43 4.46
CA THR A 72 -12.51 -16.37 5.45
C THR A 72 -13.74 -15.64 4.92
N GLY A 73 -13.57 -14.78 3.91
CA GLY A 73 -14.64 -13.92 3.41
C GLY A 73 -15.06 -12.84 4.40
N VAL A 74 -14.16 -12.48 5.34
CA VAL A 74 -14.32 -11.36 6.28
C VAL A 74 -13.11 -10.43 6.18
N ASP A 75 -13.27 -9.14 6.47
CA ASP A 75 -12.17 -8.17 6.54
C ASP A 75 -11.37 -8.28 7.86
N ALA A 76 -10.29 -7.51 7.98
CA ALA A 76 -9.44 -7.39 9.17
C ALA A 76 -10.23 -7.10 10.46
N GLU A 77 -11.35 -6.38 10.36
CA GLU A 77 -12.22 -6.05 11.48
C GLU A 77 -13.30 -7.14 11.75
N GLY A 78 -13.32 -8.21 10.96
CA GLY A 78 -14.23 -9.35 11.11
C GLY A 78 -15.61 -9.18 10.46
N ASN A 79 -15.81 -8.14 9.65
CA ASN A 79 -17.04 -7.94 8.90
C ASN A 79 -17.06 -8.79 7.63
N PRO A 80 -18.21 -9.37 7.24
CA PRO A 80 -18.33 -10.15 6.01
C PRO A 80 -18.09 -9.29 4.77
N GLN A 81 -17.15 -9.70 3.92
CA GLN A 81 -16.88 -9.05 2.64
C GLN A 81 -17.91 -9.49 1.59
N SER A 82 -18.92 -8.65 1.35
CA SER A 82 -19.83 -8.80 0.21
C SER A 82 -19.18 -8.30 -1.07
N ARG A 83 -18.26 -9.10 -1.62
CA ARG A 83 -17.74 -8.86 -2.98
C ARG A 83 -18.86 -9.12 -3.98
N ILE A 84 -19.03 -8.21 -4.95
CA ILE A 84 -19.92 -8.42 -6.10
C ILE A 84 -19.40 -9.68 -6.79
N PHE A 85 -20.22 -10.74 -6.80
CA PHE A 85 -19.88 -11.97 -7.50
C PHE A 85 -19.86 -11.66 -8.99
N GLU A 86 -18.65 -11.48 -9.57
CA GLU A 86 -18.47 -11.45 -11.01
C GLU A 86 -18.74 -12.86 -11.54
N HIS A 87 -20.01 -13.11 -11.86
CA HIS A 87 -20.44 -14.35 -12.47
C HIS A 87 -20.01 -14.33 -13.95
N GLU A 88 -18.76 -14.67 -14.24
CA GLU A 88 -18.44 -15.15 -15.57
C GLU A 88 -19.21 -16.46 -15.76
N ALA A 89 -20.36 -16.36 -16.43
CA ALA A 89 -21.11 -17.51 -16.84
C ALA A 89 -20.17 -18.42 -17.64
N SER A 90 -19.87 -19.60 -17.11
CA SER A 90 -19.11 -20.66 -17.78
C SER A 90 -19.89 -21.28 -18.97
N MET A 91 -20.61 -20.45 -19.72
CA MET A 91 -21.23 -20.82 -20.99
C MET A 91 -20.64 -19.90 -22.04
N GLY A 92 -19.79 -20.47 -22.88
CA GLY A 92 -19.02 -19.74 -23.87
C GLY A 92 -19.88 -18.81 -24.72
N THR A 93 -19.61 -17.52 -24.62
CA THR A 93 -19.89 -16.57 -25.70
C THR A 93 -18.70 -15.63 -25.82
N GLU A 94 -17.82 -15.98 -26.74
CA GLU A 94 -16.96 -15.06 -27.47
C GLU A 94 -17.71 -13.76 -27.83
N THR A 95 -17.35 -12.64 -27.21
CA THR A 95 -17.68 -11.32 -27.76
C THR A 95 -16.47 -10.38 -27.67
N PRO A 96 -15.97 -9.86 -28.81
CA PRO A 96 -14.90 -8.89 -28.82
C PRO A 96 -15.51 -7.48 -28.73
N VAL A 97 -15.44 -6.82 -27.56
CA VAL A 97 -15.84 -5.41 -27.47
C VAL A 97 -14.68 -4.53 -27.95
N LYS A 98 -14.61 -4.36 -29.27
CA LYS A 98 -13.84 -3.32 -29.93
C LYS A 98 -14.76 -2.12 -30.15
N SER A 99 -14.61 -1.07 -29.35
CA SER A 99 -15.06 0.27 -29.77
C SER A 99 -13.95 1.30 -29.55
N ARG A 100 -13.28 1.61 -30.66
CA ARG A 100 -12.36 2.74 -30.81
C ARG A 100 -13.17 4.01 -31.04
N ARG A 101 -12.79 5.04 -30.28
CA ARG A 101 -12.77 6.49 -30.61
C ARG A 101 -14.08 7.17 -31.07
N THR A 102 -14.49 8.16 -30.30
CA THR A 102 -14.89 9.46 -30.85
C THR A 102 -14.04 10.57 -30.20
N LYS A 103 -13.16 11.15 -31.01
CA LYS A 103 -12.47 12.40 -30.73
C LYS A 103 -13.40 13.51 -31.23
N LYS A 104 -14.04 14.27 -30.35
CA LYS A 104 -14.69 15.53 -30.76
C LYS A 104 -14.45 16.61 -29.72
N SER A 105 -13.55 17.50 -30.12
CA SER A 105 -13.37 18.86 -29.63
C SER A 105 -14.70 19.59 -29.45
N ASN A 106 -14.89 20.26 -28.32
CA ASN A 106 -15.38 21.63 -28.39
C ASN A 106 -14.96 22.49 -27.19
N ALA A 107 -14.66 23.74 -27.54
CA ALA A 107 -14.07 24.76 -26.72
C ALA A 107 -15.07 25.45 -25.78
N ARG A 108 -14.52 26.08 -24.73
CA ARG A 108 -14.96 27.31 -24.05
C ARG A 108 -16.48 27.55 -23.96
N ARG A 109 -16.99 27.54 -22.73
CA ARG A 109 -17.87 28.62 -22.25
C ARG A 109 -17.79 28.77 -20.73
N LYS A 110 -17.11 29.84 -20.35
CA LYS A 110 -17.20 30.54 -19.05
C LYS A 110 -18.59 31.20 -19.00
N LYS A 111 -19.30 31.17 -17.86
CA LYS A 111 -20.02 32.32 -17.23
C LYS A 111 -21.11 31.89 -16.22
N SER A 112 -20.87 32.31 -14.98
CA SER A 112 -21.73 32.70 -13.84
C SER A 112 -23.26 32.55 -13.85
N SER A 113 -23.79 32.13 -12.68
CA SER A 113 -24.88 32.69 -11.83
C SER A 113 -25.67 31.52 -11.21
N GLN A 114 -25.60 31.24 -9.91
CA GLN A 114 -26.26 31.94 -8.79
C GLN A 114 -27.80 31.92 -8.96
N ASP A 115 -28.47 31.05 -8.21
CA ASP A 115 -29.85 31.14 -7.65
C ASP A 115 -30.09 29.84 -6.84
N GLU A 116 -30.07 29.91 -5.51
CA GLU A 116 -31.25 29.88 -4.63
C GLU A 116 -31.94 28.49 -4.59
N ASN A 117 -31.60 27.67 -3.60
CA ASN A 117 -32.63 26.88 -2.93
C ASN A 117 -32.32 26.78 -1.43
N SER A 118 -33.24 27.35 -0.69
CA SER A 118 -33.40 27.44 0.75
C SER A 118 -33.77 26.11 1.40
N GLY A 119 -33.50 26.02 2.70
CA GLY A 119 -33.80 24.91 3.62
C GLY A 119 -32.83 25.00 4.79
N ASP A 120 -32.97 25.97 5.70
CA ASP A 120 -33.92 25.99 6.83
C ASP A 120 -33.66 24.82 7.79
N GLY A 121 -33.12 25.13 8.98
CA GLY A 121 -32.81 24.15 10.03
C GLY A 121 -31.73 24.60 11.02
N ASP A 122 -32.05 25.64 11.79
CA ASP A 122 -31.65 25.92 13.18
C ASP A 122 -30.18 25.78 13.62
N VAL A 123 -29.58 26.95 13.82
CA VAL A 123 -28.45 27.23 14.72
C VAL A 123 -28.93 27.05 16.16
N ASP A 124 -28.33 26.15 16.94
CA ASP A 124 -28.24 26.36 18.38
C ASP A 124 -26.96 25.77 19.00
N GLY A 125 -26.26 26.62 19.75
CA GLY A 125 -25.59 26.19 20.96
C GLY A 125 -24.18 25.61 20.88
N SER A 126 -23.20 26.39 20.43
CA SER A 126 -21.91 26.36 21.16
C SER A 126 -22.09 27.12 22.47
N PRO A 127 -21.75 26.51 23.61
CA PRO A 127 -20.96 27.25 24.58
C PRO A 127 -19.65 26.54 24.87
N SER A 128 -18.57 27.14 24.37
CA SER A 128 -17.25 27.12 25.00
C SER A 128 -17.40 27.54 26.46
N LEU A 129 -16.92 26.71 27.41
CA LEU A 129 -16.38 27.04 28.74
C LEU A 129 -16.40 25.79 29.62
N PHE A 130 -15.39 24.92 29.48
CA PHE A 130 -14.56 24.32 30.54
C PHE A 130 -13.42 23.53 29.89
#